data_AF-A0A1I7MQC8-F1
#
_entry.id   AF-A0A1I7MQC8-F1
#
_cell.length_a   1.000
_cell.length_b   1.000
_cell.length_c   1.000
_cell.angle_alpha   90.00
_cell.angle_beta   90.00
_cell.angle_gamma   90.00
#
_symmetry.space_group_name_H-M   'P 1'
#
loop_
_entity.id
_entity.type
_entity.pdbx_description
1 polymer ?
#
loop_
_entity_poly.entity_id
_entity_poly.type
_entity_poly.pdbx_seq_one_letter_code
_entity_poly.pdbx_strand_id
1 'polypeptide(L)'
;MQGRHGHLSREQKQLALRLHGKGWRLVEIAKEIGCSAPMVGIMARTGRHLEARPFGWEPRQGCLTIEEREQILLGINRGDTFTAIAEQLGRAVSTVSREVKRGGGRCGYSAWRGHERAREQARGPKPFKLASGRLLEEVASRLEQLWSPEEIAARLRLDHADDPEMRVSHETIYQSLLGLLHE
;
A
#
# COMPACT_ATOMS: atom_id res chain seq x y z
N MET A 1 -11.23 -6.78 8.77
CA MET A 1 -11.35 -7.54 10.04
C MET A 1 -10.51 -6.87 11.12
N GLN A 2 -11.12 -6.64 12.28
CA GLN A 2 -10.50 -6.05 13.48
C GLN A 2 -9.38 -6.92 14.06
N GLY A 3 -8.48 -6.27 14.80
CA GLY A 3 -7.27 -6.82 15.38
C GLY A 3 -7.45 -8.17 16.08
N ARG A 4 -6.72 -9.16 15.56
CA ARG A 4 -6.30 -10.34 16.30
C ARG A 4 -4.79 -10.42 16.15
N HIS A 5 -4.10 -10.15 17.26
CA HIS A 5 -2.82 -10.70 17.73
C HIS A 5 -2.10 -9.62 18.57
N GLY A 6 -2.03 -9.87 19.87
CA GLY A 6 -1.48 -8.98 20.91
C GLY A 6 0.04 -8.78 20.86
N HIS A 7 0.65 -8.83 19.67
CA HIS A 7 2.09 -8.66 19.48
C HIS A 7 2.36 -7.70 18.32
N LEU A 8 2.97 -6.57 18.63
CA LEU A 8 3.48 -5.62 17.64
C LEU A 8 4.54 -6.28 16.75
N SER A 9 4.48 -6.00 15.46
CA SER A 9 5.51 -6.40 14.51
C SER A 9 6.86 -5.76 14.85
N ARG A 10 7.97 -6.34 14.40
CA ARG A 10 9.31 -5.76 14.59
C ARG A 10 9.40 -4.33 14.01
N GLU A 11 8.80 -4.11 12.84
CA GLU A 11 8.70 -2.80 12.18
C GLU A 11 7.94 -1.78 13.04
N GLN A 12 6.78 -2.15 13.60
CA GLN A 12 6.01 -1.28 14.51
C GLN A 12 6.82 -0.93 15.76
N LYS A 13 7.56 -1.89 16.31
CA LYS A 13 8.40 -1.65 17.48
C LYS A 13 9.54 -0.68 17.21
N GLN A 14 10.19 -0.80 16.05
CA GLN A 14 11.25 0.11 15.62
C GLN A 14 10.70 1.52 15.34
N LEU A 15 9.55 1.64 14.68
CA LEU A 15 8.90 2.94 14.46
C LEU A 15 8.58 3.62 15.79
N ALA A 16 7.98 2.89 16.73
CA ALA A 16 7.62 3.42 18.04
C ALA A 16 8.85 3.97 18.79
N LEU A 17 9.97 3.23 18.78
CA LEU A 17 11.21 3.67 19.42
C LEU A 17 11.82 4.89 18.75
N ARG A 18 11.79 4.98 17.41
CA ARG A 18 12.29 6.16 16.68
C ARG A 18 11.47 7.40 16.98
N LEU A 19 10.14 7.28 17.01
CA LEU A 19 9.27 8.41 17.39
C LEU A 19 9.51 8.81 18.85
N HIS A 20 9.66 7.84 19.75
CA HIS A 20 9.98 8.12 21.16
C HIS A 20 11.32 8.85 21.32
N GLY A 21 12.38 8.39 20.63
CA GLY A 21 13.69 9.06 20.62
C GLY A 21 13.66 10.48 20.03
N LYS A 22 12.65 10.79 19.21
CA LYS A 22 12.37 12.14 18.68
C LYS A 22 11.47 12.98 19.60
N GLY A 23 11.18 12.50 20.81
CA GLY A 23 10.44 13.23 21.85
C GLY A 23 8.91 13.11 21.78
N TRP A 24 8.36 12.18 21.00
CA TRP A 24 6.91 12.00 20.90
C TRP A 24 6.31 11.45 22.19
N ARG A 25 5.08 11.88 22.50
CA ARG A 25 4.35 11.36 23.66
C ARG A 25 3.90 9.93 23.39
N LEU A 26 3.93 9.08 24.42
CA LEU A 26 3.54 7.67 24.31
C LEU A 26 2.14 7.46 23.72
N VAL A 27 1.20 8.36 24.04
CA VAL A 27 -0.19 8.32 23.53
C VAL A 27 -0.24 8.58 22.02
N GLU A 28 0.58 9.49 21.52
CA GLU A 28 0.65 9.84 20.10
C GLU A 28 1.27 8.70 19.30
N ILE A 29 2.33 8.10 19.84
CA ILE A 29 2.98 6.92 19.25
C ILE A 29 2.00 5.75 19.20
N ALA A 30 1.26 5.52 20.28
CA ALA A 30 0.26 4.46 20.36
C ALA A 30 -0.84 4.63 19.31
N LYS A 31 -1.32 5.86 19.11
CA LYS A 31 -2.28 6.21 18.06
C LYS A 31 -1.69 5.96 16.65
N GLU A 32 -0.42 6.33 16.45
CA GLU A 32 0.27 6.19 15.18
C GLU A 32 0.42 4.72 14.74
N ILE A 33 0.80 3.83 15.66
CA ILE A 33 1.03 2.41 15.36
C ILE A 33 -0.20 1.52 15.60
N GLY A 34 -1.29 2.08 16.14
CA GLY A 34 -2.52 1.35 16.44
C GLY A 34 -2.43 0.42 17.66
N CYS A 35 -1.74 0.83 18.72
CA CYS A 35 -1.58 0.05 19.95
C CYS A 35 -1.97 0.84 21.21
N SER A 36 -1.75 0.27 22.41
CA SER A 36 -1.97 0.94 23.69
C SER A 36 -0.72 1.70 24.18
N ALA A 37 -0.90 2.84 24.85
CA ALA A 37 0.21 3.63 25.40
C ALA A 37 1.07 2.88 26.43
N PRO A 38 0.52 2.03 27.34
CA PRO A 38 1.32 1.20 28.22
C PRO A 38 2.28 0.26 27.47
N MET A 39 1.88 -0.25 26.31
CA MET A 39 2.72 -1.13 25.49
C MET A 39 3.94 -0.37 24.94
N VAL A 40 3.76 0.86 24.47
CA VAL A 40 4.87 1.73 24.04
C VAL A 40 5.82 2.02 25.21
N GLY A 41 5.27 2.29 26.41
CA GLY A 41 6.06 2.53 27.61
C GLY A 41 6.87 1.32 28.10
N ILE A 42 6.37 0.10 27.91
CA ILE A 42 7.15 -1.12 28.17
C ILE A 42 8.31 -1.23 27.18
N MET A 43 8.04 -1.02 25.88
CA MET A 43 9.05 -1.11 24.83
C MET A 43 10.20 -0.12 25.02
N ALA A 44 9.88 1.14 25.28
CA ALA A 44 10.85 2.20 25.53
C ALA A 44 11.78 1.86 26.70
N ARG A 45 11.24 1.28 27.78
CA ARG A 45 12.04 0.85 28.95
C ARG A 45 12.91 -0.36 28.67
N THR A 46 12.44 -1.33 27.90
CA THR A 46 13.22 -2.54 27.60
C THR A 46 14.38 -2.33 26.63
N GLY A 47 14.33 -1.33 25.75
CA GLY A 47 15.42 -1.01 24.80
C GLY A 47 15.80 -2.12 23.79
N ARG A 48 15.12 -3.28 23.80
CA ARG A 48 15.50 -4.48 23.02
C ARG A 48 15.35 -4.35 21.49
N HIS A 49 14.87 -3.21 20.98
CA HIS A 49 14.72 -2.95 19.55
C HIS A 49 15.39 -1.62 19.11
N LEU A 50 16.38 -1.14 19.88
CA LEU A 50 17.10 0.12 19.64
C LEU A 50 18.01 0.13 18.40
N GLU A 51 18.32 -1.02 17.80
CA GLU A 51 18.94 -1.08 16.47
C GLU A 51 17.90 -0.73 15.39
N ALA A 52 17.58 0.55 15.33
CA ALA A 52 16.42 1.09 14.64
C ALA A 52 16.70 1.47 13.19
N ARG A 53 17.34 0.57 12.43
CA ARG A 53 17.18 0.59 10.97
C ARG A 53 15.80 -0.02 10.66
N PRO A 54 15.01 0.58 9.75
CA PRO A 54 13.80 -0.07 9.27
C PRO A 54 14.17 -1.46 8.73
N PHE A 55 13.64 -2.51 9.35
CA PHE A 55 13.80 -3.87 8.84
C PHE A 55 12.49 -4.26 8.15
N GLY A 56 12.43 -4.23 6.81
CA GLY A 56 11.17 -4.48 6.12
C GLY A 56 11.20 -4.33 4.60
N TRP A 57 10.00 -4.20 4.03
CA TRP A 57 9.80 -3.94 2.60
C TRP A 57 10.29 -2.54 2.24
N GLU A 58 11.23 -2.47 1.30
CA GLU A 58 11.72 -1.22 0.74
C GLU A 58 10.89 -0.83 -0.51
N PRO A 59 10.32 0.39 -0.55
CA PRO A 59 9.62 0.86 -1.74
C PRO A 59 10.54 0.97 -2.95
N ARG A 60 9.96 0.89 -4.15
CA ARG A 60 10.72 1.11 -5.41
C ARG A 60 11.27 2.53 -5.46
N GLN A 61 12.34 2.72 -6.24
CA GLN A 61 12.94 4.04 -6.46
C GLN A 61 11.87 5.06 -6.89
N GLY A 62 11.85 6.22 -6.22
CA GLY A 62 10.87 7.29 -6.44
C GLY A 62 9.60 7.20 -5.58
N CYS A 63 9.35 6.08 -4.89
CA CYS A 63 8.31 5.99 -3.87
C CYS A 63 8.82 6.46 -2.50
N LEU A 64 7.93 6.95 -1.64
CA LEU A 64 8.29 7.41 -0.30
C LEU A 64 8.58 6.25 0.66
N THR A 65 9.76 6.26 1.29
CA THR A 65 10.16 5.31 2.34
C THR A 65 9.42 5.56 3.65
N ILE A 66 9.56 4.63 4.61
CA ILE A 66 8.98 4.82 5.95
C ILE A 66 9.63 6.01 6.67
N GLU A 67 10.94 6.22 6.52
CA GLU A 67 11.67 7.38 7.06
C GLU A 67 11.13 8.68 6.50
N GLU A 68 10.94 8.76 5.18
CA GLU A 68 10.39 9.97 4.55
C GLU A 68 8.97 10.24 5.04
N ARG A 69 8.15 9.19 5.17
CA ARG A 69 6.78 9.30 5.72
C ARG A 69 6.76 9.76 7.17
N GLU A 70 7.72 9.33 7.98
CA GLU A 70 7.90 9.83 9.35
C GLU A 70 8.31 11.28 9.37
N GLN A 71 9.22 11.73 8.50
CA GLN A 71 9.59 13.14 8.44
C GLN A 71 8.39 14.01 8.04
N ILE A 72 7.53 13.52 7.16
CA ILE A 72 6.24 14.18 6.86
C ILE A 72 5.38 14.26 8.14
N LEU A 73 5.25 13.18 8.89
CA LEU A 73 4.47 13.15 10.14
C LEU A 73 5.03 14.14 11.17
N LEU A 74 6.36 14.19 11.32
CA LEU A 74 7.06 15.12 12.20
C LEU A 74 6.83 16.57 11.81
N GLY A 75 7.00 16.89 10.52
CA GLY A 75 6.79 18.25 10.03
C GLY A 75 5.33 18.69 10.19
N ILE A 76 4.37 17.80 9.93
CA ILE A 76 2.95 18.09 10.19
C ILE A 76 2.72 18.42 11.67
N ASN A 77 3.28 17.63 12.58
CA ASN A 77 3.13 17.83 14.03
C ASN A 77 3.79 19.12 14.53
N ARG A 78 4.88 19.55 13.89
CA ARG A 78 5.51 20.86 14.14
C ARG A 78 4.75 22.04 13.57
N GLY A 79 3.79 21.81 12.67
CA GLY A 79 3.08 22.86 11.96
C GLY A 79 3.76 23.32 10.66
N ASP A 80 4.78 22.60 10.18
CA ASP A 80 5.55 22.97 9.00
C ASP A 80 4.68 22.96 7.73
N THR A 81 4.99 23.87 6.79
CA THR A 81 4.33 23.89 5.48
C THR A 81 4.75 22.69 4.64
N PHE A 82 3.92 22.28 3.67
CA PHE A 82 4.30 21.20 2.75
C PHE A 82 5.56 21.54 1.94
N THR A 83 5.82 22.82 1.70
CA THR A 83 7.05 23.28 1.06
C THR A 83 8.27 22.99 1.91
N ALA A 84 8.28 23.41 3.18
CA ALA A 84 9.39 23.17 4.09
C ALA A 84 9.67 21.67 4.30
N ILE A 85 8.61 20.86 4.43
CA ILE A 85 8.72 19.41 4.54
C ILE A 85 9.34 18.81 3.27
N ALA A 86 8.89 19.25 2.10
CA ALA A 86 9.39 18.74 0.82
C ALA A 86 10.85 19.11 0.57
N GLU A 87 11.26 20.33 0.93
CA GLU A 87 12.65 20.80 0.89
C GLU A 87 13.55 19.95 1.79
N GLN A 88 13.14 19.71 3.04
CA GLN A 88 13.91 18.87 3.97
C GLN A 88 14.07 17.44 3.46
N LEU A 89 13.09 16.92 2.72
CA LEU A 89 13.10 15.59 2.13
C LEU A 89 13.84 15.51 0.79
N GLY A 90 14.16 16.64 0.14
CA GLY A 90 14.63 16.65 -1.25
C GLY A 90 13.58 16.12 -2.24
N ARG A 91 12.29 16.37 -1.98
CA ARG A 91 11.15 15.89 -2.80
C ARG A 91 10.34 17.04 -3.35
N ALA A 92 9.52 16.76 -4.36
CA ALA A 92 8.55 17.73 -4.87
C ALA A 92 7.42 17.97 -3.84
N VAL A 93 6.97 19.22 -3.70
CA VAL A 93 5.84 19.60 -2.83
C VAL A 93 4.57 18.80 -3.16
N SER A 94 4.35 18.51 -4.45
CA SER A 94 3.21 17.70 -4.92
C SER A 94 3.26 16.25 -4.41
N THR A 95 4.44 15.71 -4.10
CA THR A 95 4.60 14.39 -3.51
C THR A 95 4.11 14.39 -2.07
N VAL A 96 4.56 15.36 -1.26
CA VAL A 96 4.12 15.51 0.14
C VAL A 96 2.61 15.79 0.19
N SER A 97 2.11 16.72 -0.63
CA SER A 97 0.68 17.07 -0.65
C SER A 97 -0.20 15.86 -1.00
N ARG A 98 0.14 15.09 -2.04
CA ARG A 98 -0.63 13.90 -2.44
C ARG A 98 -0.59 12.81 -1.38
N GLU A 99 0.57 12.59 -0.78
CA GLU A 99 0.76 11.64 0.31
C GLU A 99 -0.15 11.99 1.49
N VAL A 100 -0.06 13.23 1.98
CA VAL A 100 -0.85 13.70 3.12
C VAL A 100 -2.34 13.69 2.82
N LYS A 101 -2.76 14.12 1.62
CA LYS A 101 -4.16 14.07 1.19
C LYS A 101 -4.69 12.63 1.21
N ARG A 102 -3.93 11.67 0.66
CA ARG A 102 -4.29 10.24 0.67
C ARG A 102 -4.28 9.66 2.10
N GLY A 103 -3.47 10.22 2.99
CA GLY A 103 -3.39 9.87 4.40
C GLY A 103 -4.50 10.47 5.28
N GLY A 104 -5.50 11.16 4.73
CA GLY A 104 -6.58 11.78 5.52
C GLY A 104 -6.30 13.24 5.93
N GLY A 105 -5.37 13.91 5.26
CA GLY A 105 -5.01 15.31 5.53
C GLY A 105 -4.16 15.48 6.78
N ARG A 106 -3.83 16.72 7.14
CA ARG A 106 -2.89 17.03 8.24
C ARG A 106 -3.35 16.45 9.59
N CYS A 107 -4.66 16.50 9.88
CA CYS A 107 -5.20 16.04 11.16
C CYS A 107 -5.29 14.51 11.27
N GLY A 108 -5.32 13.80 10.14
CA GLY A 108 -5.50 12.35 10.06
C GLY A 108 -4.26 11.58 9.60
N TYR A 109 -3.19 12.27 9.22
CA TYR A 109 -2.01 11.65 8.63
C TYR A 109 -1.32 10.69 9.60
N SER A 110 -1.00 9.50 9.10
CA SER A 110 -0.20 8.49 9.79
C SER A 110 0.85 7.93 8.82
N ALA A 111 2.10 7.98 9.24
CA ALA A 111 3.23 7.43 8.51
C ALA A 111 3.12 5.90 8.39
N TRP A 112 2.74 5.22 9.49
CA TRP A 112 2.59 3.76 9.53
C TRP A 112 1.49 3.28 8.58
N ARG A 113 0.28 3.85 8.68
CA ARG A 113 -0.83 3.49 7.79
C ARG A 113 -0.53 3.81 6.32
N GLY A 114 0.15 4.92 6.06
CA GLY A 114 0.60 5.27 4.72
C GLY A 114 1.58 4.25 4.14
N HIS A 115 2.53 3.78 4.97
CA HIS A 115 3.52 2.78 4.57
C HIS A 115 2.91 1.39 4.38
N GLU A 116 2.05 0.93 5.29
CA GLU A 116 1.34 -0.35 5.14
C GLU A 116 0.49 -0.37 3.87
N ARG A 117 -0.26 0.70 3.59
CA ARG A 117 -1.03 0.83 2.36
C ARG A 117 -0.15 0.75 1.11
N ALA A 118 1.01 1.42 1.11
CA ALA A 118 1.94 1.37 0.00
C ALA A 118 2.49 -0.06 -0.20
N ARG A 119 2.76 -0.77 0.90
CA ARG A 119 3.20 -2.18 0.90
C ARG A 119 2.12 -3.11 0.36
N GLU A 120 0.87 -2.94 0.78
CA GLU A 120 -0.28 -3.70 0.26
C GLU A 120 -0.46 -3.47 -1.24
N GLN A 121 -0.40 -2.21 -1.70
CA GLN A 121 -0.49 -1.87 -3.13
C GLN A 121 0.68 -2.42 -3.95
N ALA A 122 1.86 -2.53 -3.34
CA ALA A 122 3.02 -3.14 -3.99
C ALA A 122 2.94 -4.67 -4.04
N ARG A 123 2.23 -5.30 -3.09
CA ARG A 123 1.99 -6.74 -3.02
C ARG A 123 0.87 -7.19 -3.95
N GLY A 124 -0.14 -6.35 -4.16
CA GLY A 124 -1.29 -6.69 -5.01
C GLY A 124 -0.84 -6.99 -6.44
N PRO A 125 -1.15 -8.17 -7.00
CA PRO A 125 -1.18 -8.33 -8.44
C PRO A 125 -2.07 -7.22 -8.99
N LYS A 126 -1.60 -6.49 -10.00
CA LYS A 126 -2.45 -5.56 -10.74
C LYS A 126 -3.72 -6.35 -11.12
N PRO A 127 -4.94 -5.83 -10.90
CA PRO A 127 -6.15 -6.60 -11.20
C PRO A 127 -6.01 -7.16 -12.61
N PHE A 128 -6.10 -8.49 -12.73
CA PHE A 128 -5.97 -9.16 -14.01
C PHE A 128 -6.96 -8.52 -14.99
N LYS A 129 -6.62 -8.47 -16.28
CA LYS A 129 -7.48 -7.85 -17.28
C LYS A 129 -8.90 -8.45 -17.30
N LEU A 130 -9.05 -9.68 -16.79
CA LEU A 130 -10.29 -10.42 -16.60
C LEU A 130 -10.77 -10.43 -15.14
N ALA A 131 -10.51 -9.39 -14.34
CA ALA A 131 -10.96 -9.34 -12.95
C ALA A 131 -12.42 -8.89 -12.79
N SER A 132 -12.92 -8.05 -13.69
CA SER A 132 -14.30 -7.53 -13.65
C SER A 132 -14.64 -6.76 -14.93
N GLY A 133 -15.93 -6.65 -15.24
CA GLY A 133 -16.45 -5.78 -16.31
C GLY A 133 -16.76 -6.50 -17.62
N ARG A 134 -17.12 -5.71 -18.64
CA ARG A 134 -17.65 -6.19 -19.93
C ARG A 134 -16.78 -7.25 -20.62
N LEU A 135 -15.46 -7.11 -20.55
CA LEU A 135 -14.55 -8.08 -21.15
C LEU A 135 -14.62 -9.45 -20.47
N LEU A 136 -14.79 -9.50 -19.14
CA LEU A 136 -14.96 -10.76 -18.41
C LEU A 136 -16.28 -11.43 -18.79
N GLU A 137 -17.37 -10.67 -18.83
CA GLU A 137 -18.70 -11.16 -19.21
C GLU A 137 -18.70 -11.77 -20.63
N GLU A 138 -18.04 -11.09 -21.57
CA GLU A 138 -17.92 -11.55 -22.96
C GLU A 138 -17.08 -12.83 -23.07
N VAL A 139 -15.95 -12.90 -22.35
CA VAL A 139 -15.11 -14.11 -22.31
C VAL A 139 -15.86 -15.28 -21.65
N ALA A 140 -16.55 -15.04 -20.53
CA ALA A 140 -17.33 -16.06 -19.83
C ALA A 140 -18.47 -16.62 -20.70
N SER A 141 -19.25 -15.75 -21.34
CA SER A 141 -20.33 -16.14 -22.26
C SER A 141 -19.84 -17.02 -23.42
N ARG A 142 -18.65 -16.73 -23.97
CA ARG A 142 -18.08 -17.52 -25.05
C ARG A 142 -17.47 -18.84 -24.57
N LEU A 143 -16.91 -18.87 -23.36
CA LEU A 143 -16.48 -20.11 -22.73
C LEU A 143 -17.66 -21.06 -22.44
N GLU A 144 -18.80 -20.52 -21.99
CA GLU A 144 -20.05 -21.31 -21.83
C GLU A 144 -20.55 -21.91 -23.14
N GLN A 145 -20.27 -21.23 -24.26
CA GLN A 145 -20.54 -21.72 -25.61
C GLN A 145 -19.47 -22.70 -26.14
N LEU A 146 -18.53 -23.14 -25.29
CA LEU A 146 -17.46 -24.09 -25.61
C LEU A 146 -16.44 -23.57 -26.64
N TRP A 147 -16.25 -22.25 -26.74
CA TRP A 147 -15.19 -21.69 -27.57
C TRP A 147 -13.83 -21.88 -26.89
N SER A 148 -12.78 -22.16 -27.66
CA SER A 148 -11.42 -22.22 -27.13
C SER A 148 -10.87 -20.82 -26.79
N PRO A 149 -9.99 -20.67 -25.79
CA PRO A 149 -9.34 -19.40 -25.47
C PRO A 149 -8.67 -18.69 -26.65
N GLU A 150 -8.10 -19.44 -27.60
CA GLU A 150 -7.53 -18.92 -28.85
C GLU A 150 -8.59 -18.31 -29.77
N GLU A 151 -9.72 -19.00 -29.95
CA GLU A 151 -10.84 -18.51 -30.76
C GLU A 151 -11.47 -17.27 -30.13
N ILE A 152 -11.64 -17.25 -28.81
CA ILE A 152 -12.16 -16.09 -28.09
C ILE A 152 -11.23 -14.90 -28.27
N ALA A 153 -9.92 -15.06 -28.06
CA ALA A 153 -8.94 -13.99 -28.20
C ALA A 153 -8.87 -13.45 -29.65
N ALA A 154 -8.97 -14.33 -30.66
CA ALA A 154 -9.00 -13.93 -32.06
C ALA A 154 -10.30 -13.18 -32.40
N ARG A 155 -11.44 -13.70 -31.94
CA ARG A 155 -12.76 -13.13 -32.22
C ARG A 155 -12.96 -11.77 -31.58
N LEU A 156 -12.51 -11.58 -30.33
CA LEU A 156 -12.57 -10.29 -29.64
C LEU A 156 -11.83 -9.18 -30.41
N ARG A 157 -10.73 -9.50 -31.12
CA ARG A 157 -10.01 -8.51 -31.93
C ARG A 157 -10.77 -8.10 -33.19
N LEU A 158 -11.61 -8.99 -33.73
CA LEU A 158 -12.40 -8.75 -34.92
C LEU A 158 -13.69 -8.00 -34.55
N ASP A 159 -14.42 -8.50 -33.55
CA ASP A 159 -15.70 -7.96 -33.12
C ASP A 159 -15.56 -6.58 -32.44
N HIS A 160 -14.38 -6.29 -31.87
CA HIS A 160 -14.05 -5.04 -31.17
C HIS A 160 -12.75 -4.41 -31.70
N ALA A 161 -12.63 -4.27 -33.02
CA ALA A 161 -11.43 -3.71 -33.65
C ALA A 161 -11.05 -2.31 -33.11
N ASP A 162 -12.07 -1.46 -32.87
CA ASP A 162 -11.94 -0.07 -32.42
C ASP A 162 -11.81 0.09 -30.89
N ASP A 163 -11.92 -0.99 -30.11
CA ASP A 163 -11.85 -0.95 -28.65
C ASP A 163 -10.65 -1.78 -28.12
N PRO A 164 -9.50 -1.12 -27.85
CA PRO A 164 -8.33 -1.79 -27.29
C PRO A 164 -8.55 -2.41 -25.89
N GLU A 165 -9.55 -1.92 -25.13
CA GLU A 165 -9.85 -2.47 -23.80
C GLU A 165 -10.41 -3.88 -23.91
N MET A 166 -11.10 -4.22 -24.99
CA MET A 166 -11.66 -5.55 -25.28
C MET A 166 -10.64 -6.59 -25.75
N ARG A 167 -9.36 -6.23 -25.90
CA ARG A 167 -8.32 -7.17 -26.39
C ARG A 167 -7.69 -7.98 -25.26
N VAL A 168 -7.71 -9.31 -25.33
CA VAL A 168 -7.03 -10.19 -24.36
C VAL A 168 -6.24 -11.27 -25.09
N SER A 169 -5.15 -11.77 -24.49
CA SER A 169 -4.44 -12.94 -25.03
C SER A 169 -5.10 -14.24 -24.56
N HIS A 170 -5.04 -15.29 -25.36
CA HIS A 170 -5.52 -16.62 -24.96
C HIS A 170 -4.79 -17.13 -23.72
N GLU A 171 -3.50 -16.83 -23.57
CA GLU A 171 -2.75 -17.13 -22.34
C GLU A 171 -3.38 -16.48 -21.10
N THR A 172 -3.83 -15.22 -21.19
CA THR A 172 -4.51 -14.55 -20.07
C THR A 172 -5.84 -15.23 -19.73
N ILE A 173 -6.56 -15.73 -20.73
CA ILE A 173 -7.79 -16.50 -20.54
C ILE A 173 -7.46 -17.84 -19.87
N TYR A 174 -6.44 -18.56 -20.32
CA TYR A 174 -5.98 -19.80 -19.65
C TYR A 174 -5.57 -19.55 -18.20
N GLN A 175 -4.75 -18.53 -17.93
CA GLN A 175 -4.33 -18.20 -16.57
C GLN A 175 -5.52 -17.87 -15.67
N SER A 176 -6.60 -17.26 -16.21
CA SER A 176 -7.83 -17.02 -15.45
C SER A 176 -8.60 -18.30 -15.16
N LEU A 177 -8.66 -19.24 -16.11
CA LEU A 177 -9.29 -20.56 -15.91
C LEU A 177 -8.54 -21.41 -14.88
N LEU A 178 -7.20 -21.40 -14.92
CA LEU A 178 -6.36 -22.09 -13.94
C LEU A 178 -6.43 -21.42 -12.56
N GLY A 179 -6.53 -20.09 -12.50
CA GLY A 179 -6.72 -19.35 -11.25
C GLY A 179 -8.03 -19.68 -10.54
N LEU A 180 -9.10 -19.95 -11.30
CA LEU A 180 -10.42 -20.35 -10.78
C LEU A 180 -10.47 -21.80 -10.24
N LEU A 181 -9.45 -22.62 -10.50
CA LEU A 181 -9.33 -23.98 -9.96
C LEU A 181 -8.60 -24.05 -8.60
N HIS A 182 -8.12 -22.92 -8.09
CA HIS A 182 -7.34 -22.81 -6.85
C HIS A 182 -8.02 -21.97 -5.74
N GLU A 183 -9.35 -21.81 -5.80
CA GLU A 183 -10.17 -21.29 -4.68
C GLU A 183 -10.90 -22.42 -3.93
#